data_AF-A0A8H8SRR0-F1
#
_entry.id   AF-A0A8H8SRR0-F1
#
_cell.length_a   1.000
_cell.length_b   1.000
_cell.length_c   1.000
_cell.angle_alpha   90.00
_cell.angle_beta   90.00
_cell.angle_gamma   90.00
#
_symmetry.space_group_name_H-M   'P 1'
#
loop_
_entity.id
_entity.type
_entity.pdbx_description
1 polymer ?
#
loop_
_entity_poly.entity_id
_entity_poly.type
_entity_poly.pdbx_seq_one_letter_code
_entity_poly.pdbx_strand_id
1 'polypeptide(L)'
;MSAPPLLSFLTPAPAVFPSEEYDGFQLRWKNVVFRPAEFKYEGFILLAIFAYVALYFFGFRLISIYAEQFSRPANGSTLLSDGASDYFAYSTGRRGVHYAHTIFTMVPRHDIFQIIYQKLYGLIDLQYAPEDEVLLDIKLRDKDGLNGEGKGFVWGVIAKKEMQALRKNAGIW
;
A
#
# COMPACT_ATOMS: atom_id res chain seq x y z
N MET A 1 -19.02 0.71 -51.46
CA MET A 1 -17.75 -0.03 -51.57
C MET A 1 -17.20 -0.20 -50.16
N SER A 2 -17.24 -1.41 -49.61
CA SER A 2 -16.77 -1.72 -48.25
C SER A 2 -15.24 -1.79 -48.22
N ALA A 3 -14.61 -1.12 -47.26
CA ALA A 3 -13.16 -1.16 -47.04
C ALA A 3 -12.70 -2.58 -46.63
N PRO A 4 -11.47 -2.99 -46.97
CA PRO A 4 -10.93 -4.30 -46.59
C PRO A 4 -10.87 -4.45 -45.06
N PRO A 5 -11.05 -5.69 -44.53
CA PRO A 5 -11.28 -5.98 -43.10
C PRO A 5 -10.14 -5.60 -42.15
N LEU A 6 -8.96 -5.26 -42.69
CA LEU A 6 -7.81 -4.78 -41.93
C LEU A 6 -7.86 -3.26 -41.67
N LEU A 7 -8.50 -2.48 -42.56
CA LEU A 7 -8.66 -1.03 -42.41
C LEU A 7 -9.86 -0.66 -41.53
N SER A 8 -10.82 -1.58 -41.34
CA SER A 8 -11.98 -1.35 -40.47
C SER A 8 -11.64 -1.29 -38.97
N PHE A 9 -10.44 -1.73 -38.58
CA PHE A 9 -9.94 -1.57 -37.21
C PHE A 9 -9.44 -0.13 -36.92
N LEU A 10 -9.00 0.60 -37.95
CA LEU A 10 -8.50 1.97 -37.84
C LEU A 10 -9.59 3.04 -38.02
N THR A 11 -10.74 2.66 -38.59
CA THR A 11 -11.89 3.57 -38.69
C THR A 11 -12.66 3.57 -37.36
N PRO A 12 -12.94 4.74 -36.77
CA PRO A 12 -13.74 4.81 -35.55
C PRO A 12 -15.11 4.18 -35.79
N ALA A 13 -15.62 3.43 -34.80
CA ALA A 13 -16.96 2.88 -34.86
C ALA A 13 -17.97 4.02 -35.13
N PRO A 14 -18.93 3.82 -36.04
CA PRO A 14 -19.94 4.85 -36.32
C PRO A 14 -20.66 5.22 -35.02
N ALA A 15 -20.89 6.52 -34.82
CA ALA A 15 -21.64 6.99 -33.67
C ALA A 15 -23.06 6.39 -33.70
N VAL A 16 -23.32 5.46 -32.78
CA VAL A 16 -24.65 4.85 -32.62
C VAL A 16 -25.45 5.78 -31.72
N PHE A 17 -26.41 6.49 -32.31
CA PHE A 17 -27.38 7.24 -31.52
C PHE A 17 -28.39 6.27 -30.92
N PRO A 18 -28.79 6.47 -29.65
CA PRO A 18 -29.84 5.67 -29.05
C PRO A 18 -31.12 5.77 -29.86
N SER A 19 -31.79 4.64 -30.11
CA SER A 19 -33.10 4.64 -30.76
C SER A 19 -34.12 5.42 -29.92
N GLU A 20 -35.03 6.12 -30.60
CA GLU A 20 -36.14 6.83 -29.95
C GLU A 20 -37.09 5.85 -29.24
N GLU A 21 -37.25 4.66 -29.82
CA GLU A 21 -37.99 3.55 -29.24
C GLU A 21 -37.03 2.72 -28.37
N TYR A 22 -37.18 2.87 -27.05
CA TYR A 22 -36.48 2.07 -26.05
C TYR A 22 -37.52 1.37 -25.17
N ASP A 23 -37.58 0.05 -25.29
CA ASP A 23 -38.59 -0.80 -24.63
C ASP A 23 -38.19 -1.21 -23.19
N GLY A 24 -37.03 -0.74 -22.72
CA GLY A 24 -36.47 -1.09 -21.43
C GLY A 24 -36.83 -0.12 -20.30
N PHE A 25 -36.39 -0.46 -19.09
CA PHE A 25 -36.52 0.45 -17.94
C PHE A 25 -35.70 1.73 -18.15
N GLN A 26 -36.37 2.89 -18.06
CA GLN A 26 -35.76 4.21 -18.24
C GLN A 26 -36.10 5.11 -17.05
N LEU A 27 -35.09 5.82 -16.54
CA LEU A 27 -35.25 6.88 -15.54
C LEU A 27 -35.06 8.22 -16.24
N ARG A 28 -36.14 9.01 -16.36
CA ARG A 28 -36.11 10.33 -16.99
C ARG A 28 -36.19 11.44 -15.95
N TRP A 29 -35.18 12.30 -15.91
CA TRP A 29 -35.18 13.52 -15.13
C TRP A 29 -34.91 14.75 -16.02
N LYS A 30 -35.97 15.50 -16.31
CA LYS A 30 -35.95 16.65 -17.25
C LYS A 30 -35.31 16.27 -18.60
N ASN A 31 -34.09 16.74 -18.86
CA ASN A 31 -33.34 16.51 -20.09
C ASN A 31 -32.35 15.35 -19.99
N VAL A 32 -32.23 14.70 -18.83
CA VAL A 32 -31.35 13.54 -18.59
C VAL A 32 -32.20 12.28 -18.62
N VAL A 33 -31.88 11.36 -19.54
CA VAL A 33 -32.50 10.04 -19.62
C VAL A 33 -31.44 9.01 -19.28
N PHE A 34 -31.60 8.31 -18.16
CA PHE A 34 -30.72 7.23 -17.74
C PHE A 34 -31.33 5.89 -18.17
N ARG A 35 -30.60 5.14 -18.99
CA ARG A 35 -30.99 3.84 -19.54
C ARG A 35 -30.03 2.75 -19.05
N PRO A 36 -30.31 2.08 -17.91
CA PRO A 36 -29.37 1.14 -17.30
C PRO A 36 -28.94 -0.02 -18.22
N ALA A 37 -29.79 -0.44 -19.15
CA ALA A 37 -29.50 -1.58 -20.03
C ALA A 37 -28.47 -1.28 -21.12
N GLU A 38 -28.24 0.01 -21.43
CA GLU A 38 -27.20 0.42 -22.37
C GLU A 38 -25.79 0.31 -21.72
N PHE A 39 -25.72 0.37 -20.39
CA PHE A 39 -24.49 0.39 -19.59
C PHE A 39 -23.95 -0.99 -19.21
N LYS A 40 -23.95 -1.95 -20.16
CA LYS A 40 -23.60 -3.36 -19.90
C LYS A 40 -22.20 -3.55 -19.33
N TYR A 41 -21.21 -2.82 -19.85
CA TYR A 41 -19.81 -2.93 -19.42
C TYR A 41 -19.43 -1.88 -18.37
N GLU A 42 -20.11 -0.75 -18.35
CA GLU A 42 -19.78 0.35 -17.45
C GLU A 42 -20.00 -0.01 -15.99
N GLY A 43 -21.04 -0.80 -15.67
CA GLY A 43 -21.24 -1.32 -14.31
C GLY A 43 -20.07 -2.18 -13.82
N PHE A 44 -19.50 -3.04 -14.69
CA PHE A 44 -18.33 -3.84 -14.36
C PHE A 44 -17.07 -2.98 -14.18
N ILE A 45 -16.88 -1.96 -15.03
CA ILE A 45 -15.76 -1.02 -14.92
C ILE A 45 -15.84 -0.24 -13.61
N LEU A 46 -17.03 0.27 -13.27
CA LEU A 46 -17.26 1.02 -12.04
C LEU A 46 -17.04 0.14 -10.80
N LEU A 47 -17.49 -1.11 -10.84
CA LEU A 47 -17.22 -2.08 -9.79
C LEU A 47 -15.73 -2.40 -9.66
N ALA A 48 -15.01 -2.55 -10.78
CA ALA A 48 -13.56 -2.75 -10.76
C ALA A 48 -12.81 -1.55 -10.16
N ILE A 49 -13.24 -0.32 -10.48
CA ILE A 49 -12.71 0.91 -9.87
C ILE A 49 -12.98 0.93 -8.37
N PHE A 50 -14.21 0.63 -7.95
CA PHE A 50 -14.54 0.56 -6.52
C PHE A 50 -13.72 -0.49 -5.77
N ALA A 51 -13.53 -1.67 -6.37
CA ALA A 51 -12.68 -2.72 -5.79
C ALA A 51 -11.22 -2.27 -5.68
N TYR A 52 -10.68 -1.60 -6.71
CA TYR A 52 -9.34 -1.04 -6.70
C TYR A 52 -9.16 0.01 -5.58
N VAL A 53 -10.12 0.93 -5.45
CA VAL A 53 -10.10 1.96 -4.39
C VAL A 53 -10.29 1.33 -3.00
N ALA A 54 -11.15 0.32 -2.86
CA ALA A 54 -11.34 -0.36 -1.58
C ALA A 54 -10.06 -1.08 -1.12
N LEU A 55 -9.32 -1.71 -2.04
CA LEU A 55 -8.03 -2.32 -1.75
C LEU A 55 -6.98 -1.28 -1.33
N TYR A 56 -7.02 -0.07 -1.88
CA TYR A 56 -6.13 1.03 -1.49
C TYR A 56 -6.33 1.45 -0.02
N PHE A 57 -7.57 1.50 0.46
CA PHE A 57 -7.87 1.87 1.86
C PHE A 57 -7.70 0.73 2.86
N PHE A 58 -7.45 -0.50 2.40
CA PHE A 58 -7.25 -1.66 3.27
C PHE A 58 -5.82 -1.68 3.82
N GLY A 59 -5.50 -0.68 4.64
CA GLY A 59 -4.20 -0.52 5.29
C GLY A 59 -4.32 0.26 6.59
N PHE A 60 -3.76 -0.33 7.66
CA PHE A 60 -3.53 0.24 9.00
C PHE A 60 -4.71 0.40 9.98
N ARG A 61 -4.74 -0.51 10.97
CA ARG A 61 -5.45 -0.35 12.26
C ARG A 61 -4.53 -0.43 13.50
N LEU A 62 -3.21 -0.25 13.33
CA LEU A 62 -2.20 -0.51 14.37
C LEU A 62 -1.95 0.66 15.35
N ILE A 63 -2.71 1.75 15.25
CA ILE A 63 -2.42 3.00 15.97
C ILE A 63 -2.79 2.91 17.46
N SER A 64 -3.75 2.04 17.83
CA SER A 64 -4.23 1.93 19.21
C SER A 64 -3.16 1.49 20.20
N ILE A 65 -2.21 0.63 19.79
CA ILE A 65 -1.16 0.10 20.67
C ILE A 65 -0.18 1.20 21.09
N TYR A 66 0.14 2.14 20.19
CA TYR A 66 1.04 3.24 20.53
C TYR A 66 0.46 4.19 21.56
N ALA A 67 -0.85 4.39 21.54
CA ALA A 67 -1.55 5.24 22.50
C ALA A 67 -1.50 4.69 23.94
N GLU A 68 -1.41 3.37 24.11
CA GLU A 68 -1.25 2.75 25.42
C GLU A 68 0.18 2.85 25.97
N GLN A 69 1.19 2.83 25.09
CA GLN A 69 2.60 2.72 25.50
C GLN A 69 3.31 4.07 25.65
N PHE A 70 2.78 5.13 25.04
CA PHE A 70 3.41 6.45 24.98
C PHE A 70 2.42 7.55 25.35
N SER A 71 2.86 8.52 26.17
CA SER A 71 2.01 9.68 26.52
C SER A 71 1.84 10.67 25.37
N ARG A 72 2.73 10.65 24.37
CA ARG A 72 2.60 11.39 23.11
C ARG A 72 2.81 10.43 21.93
N PRO A 73 1.76 9.67 21.55
CA PRO A 73 1.82 8.78 20.39
C PRO A 73 1.78 9.60 19.09
N ALA A 74 2.60 9.20 18.12
CA ALA A 74 2.59 9.57 16.70
C ALA A 74 1.72 10.81 16.36
N ASN A 75 2.30 12.02 16.35
CA ASN A 75 1.68 13.29 15.92
C ASN A 75 0.14 13.39 16.10
N GLY A 76 -0.39 13.02 17.27
CA GLY A 76 -1.82 13.12 17.54
C GLY A 76 -2.70 12.04 16.89
N SER A 77 -2.19 10.80 16.74
CA SER A 77 -2.85 9.59 16.22
C SER A 77 -2.85 9.36 14.71
N THR A 78 -2.11 10.14 13.93
CA THR A 78 -2.02 9.95 12.47
C THR A 78 -0.60 9.56 12.06
N LEU A 79 -0.47 8.50 11.28
CA LEU A 79 0.80 8.11 10.66
C LEU A 79 1.14 9.11 9.55
N LEU A 80 2.39 9.56 9.51
CA LEU A 80 2.89 10.35 8.39
C LEU A 80 3.11 9.41 7.21
N SER A 81 2.41 9.63 6.11
CA SER A 81 2.56 8.83 4.89
C SER A 81 3.59 9.50 3.98
N ASP A 82 4.54 8.72 3.46
CA ASP A 82 5.39 9.11 2.34
C ASP A 82 5.11 8.16 1.18
N GLY A 83 4.36 8.65 0.19
CA GLY A 83 3.83 7.80 -0.87
C GLY A 83 2.77 6.80 -0.38
N ALA A 84 2.65 5.69 -1.12
CA ALA A 84 1.57 4.71 -0.96
C ALA A 84 1.96 3.48 -0.13
N SER A 85 3.23 3.33 0.22
CA SER A 85 3.81 2.14 0.88
C SER A 85 4.51 2.44 2.19
N ASP A 86 5.06 3.65 2.36
CA ASP A 86 5.88 4.00 3.51
C ASP A 86 5.12 4.89 4.49
N TYR A 87 5.09 4.46 5.75
CA TYR A 87 4.42 5.16 6.83
C TYR A 87 5.36 5.33 8.01
N PHE A 88 5.29 6.50 8.64
CA PHE A 88 6.16 6.87 9.74
C PHE A 88 5.33 7.23 10.98
N ALA A 89 5.75 6.70 12.12
CA ALA A 89 5.21 7.04 13.42
C ALA A 89 6.33 7.57 14.32
N TYR A 90 6.15 8.77 14.86
CA TYR A 90 7.09 9.34 15.82
C TYR A 90 6.44 9.48 17.20
N SER A 91 6.85 8.64 18.14
CA SER A 91 6.24 8.57 19.47
C SER A 91 7.23 8.96 20.57
N THR A 92 6.77 9.73 21.55
CA THR A 92 7.57 10.21 22.69
C THR A 92 6.83 10.08 24.02
N GLY A 93 7.52 10.37 25.13
CA GLY A 93 6.87 10.48 26.43
C GLY A 93 6.82 9.19 27.27
N ARG A 94 7.76 8.28 27.02
CA ARG A 94 8.07 7.14 27.90
C ARG A 94 9.39 7.39 28.62
N ARG A 95 9.46 7.06 29.92
CA ARG A 95 10.71 7.23 30.70
C ARG A 95 11.81 6.32 30.15
N GLY A 96 13.00 6.87 29.94
CA GLY A 96 14.17 6.13 29.43
C GLY A 96 14.30 6.09 27.91
N VAL A 97 13.26 6.49 27.18
CA VAL A 97 13.29 6.61 25.71
C VAL A 97 13.24 8.10 25.35
N HIS A 98 14.19 8.54 24.53
CA HIS A 98 14.19 9.89 23.98
C HIS A 98 13.12 10.02 22.89
N TYR A 99 13.12 9.10 21.92
CA TYR A 99 12.05 8.94 20.94
C TYR A 99 11.99 7.49 20.44
N ALA A 100 10.82 7.08 19.94
CA ALA A 100 10.64 5.87 19.17
C ALA A 100 10.12 6.27 17.78
N HIS A 101 10.92 5.97 16.77
CA HIS A 101 10.58 6.15 15.37
C HIS A 101 10.24 4.79 14.78
N THR A 102 9.01 4.62 14.32
CA THR A 102 8.57 3.40 13.63
C THR A 102 8.40 3.70 12.15
N ILE A 103 9.06 2.91 11.33
CA ILE A 103 8.94 2.93 9.88
C ILE A 103 8.19 1.68 9.48
N PHE A 104 7.09 1.85 8.77
CA PHE A 104 6.38 0.75 8.14
C PHE A 104 6.62 0.84 6.65
N THR A 105 7.21 -0.20 6.09
CA THR A 105 7.42 -0.34 4.64
C THR A 105 6.55 -1.48 4.17
N MET A 106 5.42 -1.14 3.55
CA MET A 106 4.47 -2.11 3.05
C MET A 106 4.72 -2.45 1.58
N VAL A 107 4.43 -3.69 1.21
CA VAL A 107 4.38 -4.05 -0.20
C VAL A 107 3.20 -3.33 -0.87
N PRO A 108 3.39 -2.68 -2.04
CA PRO A 108 2.32 -1.92 -2.71
C PRO A 108 1.25 -2.88 -3.27
N ARG A 109 0.20 -3.13 -2.48
CA ARG A 109 -0.88 -4.08 -2.81
C ARG A 109 -1.83 -3.59 -3.91
N HIS A 110 -1.78 -2.31 -4.24
CA HIS A 110 -2.63 -1.74 -5.28
C HIS A 110 -2.06 -1.97 -6.69
N ASP A 111 -0.75 -2.21 -6.82
CA ASP A 111 -0.13 -2.51 -8.11
C ASP A 111 -0.23 -4.01 -8.43
N ILE A 112 -1.30 -4.36 -9.15
CA ILE A 112 -1.59 -5.73 -9.57
C ILE A 112 -0.48 -6.29 -10.45
N PHE A 113 0.13 -5.48 -11.32
CA PHE A 113 1.20 -5.94 -12.21
C PHE A 113 2.46 -6.26 -11.40
N GLN A 114 2.79 -5.42 -10.42
CA GLN A 114 3.88 -5.68 -9.50
C GLN A 114 3.63 -6.96 -8.68
N ILE A 115 2.41 -7.19 -8.18
CA ILE A 115 2.06 -8.44 -7.47
C ILE A 115 2.25 -9.66 -8.37
N ILE A 116 1.77 -9.61 -9.62
CA ILE A 116 1.92 -10.70 -10.58
C ILE A 116 3.41 -10.97 -10.82
N TYR A 117 4.19 -9.93 -11.07
CA TYR A 117 5.63 -10.04 -11.26
C TYR A 117 6.32 -10.67 -10.06
N GLN A 118 6.03 -10.19 -8.85
CA GLN A 118 6.60 -10.73 -7.60
C GLN A 118 6.27 -12.21 -7.41
N LYS A 119 5.03 -12.63 -7.70
CA LYS A 119 4.62 -14.04 -7.63
C LYS A 119 5.35 -14.90 -8.66
N LEU A 120 5.47 -14.43 -9.90
CA LEU A 120 6.20 -15.16 -10.94
C LEU A 120 7.69 -15.25 -10.62
N TYR A 121 8.28 -14.17 -10.14
CA TYR A 121 9.69 -14.15 -9.75
C TYR A 121 9.96 -15.07 -8.55
N GLY A 122 9.04 -15.11 -7.57
CA GLY A 122 9.12 -16.04 -6.43
C GLY A 122 9.03 -17.53 -6.81
N LEU A 123 8.55 -17.87 -8.02
CA LEU A 123 8.64 -19.25 -8.54
C LEU A 123 10.05 -19.60 -9.02
N ILE A 124 10.83 -18.60 -9.42
CA ILE A 124 12.22 -18.76 -9.91
C ILE A 124 13.19 -18.65 -8.74
N ASP A 125 12.98 -17.67 -7.86
CA ASP A 125 13.80 -17.40 -6.68
C ASP A 125 13.00 -17.68 -5.40
N LEU A 126 13.24 -18.85 -4.80
CA LEU A 126 12.60 -19.29 -3.55
C LEU A 126 12.98 -18.44 -2.33
N GLN A 127 14.04 -17.63 -2.42
CA GLN A 127 14.45 -16.73 -1.34
C GLN A 127 13.75 -15.36 -1.46
N TYR A 128 13.16 -15.06 -2.63
CA TYR A 128 12.44 -13.80 -2.85
C TYR A 128 11.05 -13.86 -2.23
N ALA A 129 10.94 -13.36 -1.00
CA ALA A 129 9.68 -13.20 -0.28
C ALA A 129 9.50 -11.73 0.10
N PRO A 130 8.80 -10.91 -0.71
CA PRO A 130 8.46 -9.54 -0.32
C PRO A 130 7.47 -9.61 0.85
N GLU A 131 7.93 -9.21 2.02
CA GLU A 131 7.16 -9.15 3.27
C GLU A 131 6.98 -7.68 3.67
N ASP A 132 5.90 -7.38 4.40
CA ASP A 132 5.75 -6.05 5.01
C ASP A 132 6.77 -5.92 6.15
N GLU A 133 7.55 -4.85 6.14
CA GLU A 133 8.60 -4.60 7.13
C GLU A 133 8.15 -3.53 8.13
N VAL A 134 8.42 -3.79 9.42
CA VAL A 134 8.22 -2.83 10.50
C VAL A 134 9.54 -2.63 11.22
N LEU A 135 10.16 -1.47 11.01
CA LEU A 135 11.40 -1.08 11.66
C LEU A 135 11.10 -0.19 12.85
N LEU A 136 11.58 -0.59 14.03
CA LEU A 136 11.44 0.15 15.27
C LEU A 136 12.80 0.69 15.72
N ASP A 137 13.00 1.99 15.51
CA ASP A 137 14.20 2.71 15.94
C ASP A 137 13.92 3.43 17.26
N ILE A 138 14.59 2.99 18.33
CA ILE A 138 14.42 3.53 19.68
C ILE A 138 15.72 4.17 20.12
N LYS A 139 15.71 5.50 20.27
CA LYS A 139 16.81 6.21 20.89
C LYS A 139 16.62 6.24 22.41
N LEU A 140 17.52 5.59 23.13
CA LEU A 140 17.53 5.57 24.60
C LEU A 140 18.09 6.88 25.15
N ARG A 141 17.66 7.27 26.36
CA ARG A 141 18.11 8.49 27.03
C ARG A 141 19.37 8.21 27.84
N ASP A 142 20.41 9.03 27.67
CA ASP A 142 21.74 8.87 28.29
C ASP A 142 21.78 8.90 29.83
N LYS A 143 20.70 9.33 30.49
CA LYS A 143 20.81 9.93 31.82
C LYS A 143 21.11 8.95 32.97
N ASP A 144 21.10 7.63 32.77
CA ASP A 144 21.43 6.65 33.81
C ASP A 144 22.13 5.38 33.23
N GLY A 145 23.33 5.54 32.68
CA GLY A 145 24.34 4.48 32.68
C GLY A 145 24.35 3.45 31.53
N LEU A 146 23.44 3.48 30.55
CA LEU A 146 23.56 2.56 29.40
C LEU A 146 24.55 3.06 28.33
N ASN A 147 24.75 4.37 28.23
CA ASN A 147 25.72 5.01 27.33
C ASN A 147 26.79 5.82 28.10
N GLY A 148 26.78 5.75 29.44
CA GLY A 148 27.53 6.67 30.29
C GLY A 148 28.83 6.14 30.89
N GLU A 149 28.95 4.84 31.18
CA GLU A 149 30.16 4.28 31.86
C GLU A 149 30.25 2.74 31.83
N GLY A 150 29.26 2.04 31.24
CA GLY A 150 29.32 0.60 31.03
C GLY A 150 30.12 0.26 29.77
N LYS A 151 31.01 -0.73 29.85
CA LYS A 151 31.77 -1.26 28.70
C LYS A 151 30.85 -1.42 27.50
N GLY A 152 31.14 -0.75 26.39
CA GLY A 152 30.37 -0.89 25.15
C GLY A 152 30.35 -2.36 24.72
N PHE A 153 29.16 -2.94 24.61
CA PHE A 153 28.97 -4.28 24.08
C PHE A 153 27.92 -4.22 22.98
N VAL A 154 28.22 -4.87 21.85
CA VAL A 154 27.30 -5.01 20.75
C VAL A 154 26.63 -6.36 20.91
N TRP A 155 25.30 -6.36 20.98
CA TRP A 155 24.52 -7.58 21.05
C TRP A 155 23.23 -7.40 20.25
N GLY A 156 22.72 -8.50 19.74
CA GLY A 156 21.46 -8.53 19.00
C GLY A 156 21.02 -9.97 18.84
N VAL A 157 19.70 -10.18 18.83
CA VAL A 157 19.10 -11.47 18.52
C VAL A 157 18.51 -11.36 17.13
N ILE A 158 18.97 -12.22 16.23
CA ILE A 158 18.63 -12.14 14.81
C ILE A 158 18.19 -13.53 14.34
N ALA A 159 17.14 -13.58 13.50
CA ALA A 159 16.77 -14.79 12.80
C ALA A 159 17.86 -15.17 11.77
N LYS A 160 18.26 -16.44 11.72
CA LYS A 160 19.36 -16.91 10.86
C LYS A 160 19.22 -16.49 9.39
N LYS A 161 17.99 -16.37 8.87
CA LYS A 161 17.69 -15.91 7.50
C LYS A 161 18.18 -14.48 7.23
N GLU A 162 18.02 -13.57 8.19
CA GLU A 162 18.38 -12.15 8.05
C GLU A 162 19.87 -11.87 8.32
N MET A 163 20.58 -12.83 8.91
CA MET A 163 21.98 -12.64 9.30
C MET A 163 22.89 -12.37 8.10
N GLN A 164 22.61 -12.97 6.93
CA GLN A 164 23.41 -12.73 5.72
C GLN A 164 23.24 -11.31 5.20
N ALA A 165 22.01 -10.79 5.19
CA ALA A 165 21.70 -9.43 4.78
C ALA A 165 22.38 -8.40 5.70
N LEU A 166 22.29 -8.61 7.02
CA LEU A 166 22.93 -7.74 8.01
C LEU A 166 24.45 -7.80 7.94
N ARG A 167 25.06 -8.98 7.74
CA ARG A 167 26.52 -9.11 7.60
C ARG A 167 27.05 -8.29 6.41
N LYS A 168 26.31 -8.31 5.29
CA LYS A 168 26.63 -7.53 4.10
C LYS A 168 26.50 -6.02 4.34
N ASN A 169 25.46 -5.59 5.04
CA ASN A 169 25.18 -4.16 5.27
C ASN A 169 26.04 -3.54 6.39
N ALA A 170 26.34 -4.28 7.45
CA ALA A 170 27.07 -3.78 8.61
C ALA A 170 28.60 -3.93 8.49
N GLY A 171 29.11 -4.57 7.42
CA GLY A 171 30.55 -4.76 7.21
C GLY A 171 31.21 -5.65 8.26
N ILE A 172 30.43 -6.46 8.98
CA ILE A 172 30.92 -7.37 10.02
C ILE A 172 31.44 -8.62 9.30
N TRP A 173 32.74 -8.71 9.11
CA TRP A 173 33.39 -9.87 8.49
C TRP A 173 33.25 -11.11 9.36
#